data_AF-A0A504LBP8-F1
#
_entry.id   AF-A0A504LBP8-F1
#
_cell.length_a   1.000
_cell.length_b   1.000
_cell.length_c   1.000
_cell.angle_alpha   90.00
_cell.angle_beta   90.00
_cell.angle_gamma   90.00
#
_symmetry.space_group_name_H-M   'P 1'
#
loop_
_entity.id
_entity.type
_entity.pdbx_description
1 polymer ?
#
loop_
_entity_poly.entity_id
_entity_poly.type
_entity_poly.pdbx_seq_one_letter_code
_entity_poly.pdbx_strand_id
1 'polypeptide(L)'
;MARISEILFVDRHAPDLETILGNLRPQVRAVVLDDHRPASRQIAETLEGWRDLDAVHVIAHGSPGRVHFTSGAWSIDTLGDAADDLAAIGRALSADGDLRLWSCETGKGRAG
;
A
#
# COMPACT_ATOMS: atom_id res chain seq x y z
N MET A 1 13.18 5.87 21.56
CA MET A 1 12.34 5.03 20.67
C MET A 1 12.42 5.60 19.28
N ALA A 2 12.53 4.76 18.25
CA ALA A 2 12.52 5.25 16.87
C ALA A 2 11.15 5.86 16.55
N ARG A 3 11.12 6.97 15.80
CA ARG A 3 9.87 7.56 15.29
C ARG A 3 9.36 6.66 14.16
N ILE A 4 8.06 6.43 14.10
CA ILE A 4 7.44 5.82 12.92
C ILE A 4 7.50 6.83 11.77
N SER A 5 8.17 6.44 10.69
CA SER A 5 8.27 7.24 9.46
C SER A 5 7.81 6.46 8.23
N GLU A 6 7.50 5.18 8.36
CA GLU A 6 7.03 4.33 7.27
C GLU A 6 5.79 3.54 7.72
N ILE A 7 4.84 3.34 6.80
CA ILE A 7 3.66 2.50 7.06
C ILE A 7 3.54 1.42 6.00
N LEU A 8 3.43 0.17 6.44
CA LEU A 8 3.23 -1.00 5.60
C LEU A 8 1.77 -1.44 5.64
N PHE A 9 1.14 -1.48 4.47
CA PHE A 9 -0.16 -2.10 4.26
C PHE A 9 0.04 -3.47 3.61
N VAL A 10 -0.58 -4.50 4.18
CA VAL A 10 -0.45 -5.87 3.69
C VAL A 10 -1.84 -6.40 3.36
N ASP A 11 -2.02 -6.89 2.13
CA ASP A 11 -3.20 -7.69 1.80
C ASP A 11 -3.25 -8.94 2.70
N ARG A 12 -4.42 -9.23 3.25
CA ARG A 12 -4.60 -10.33 4.22
C ARG A 12 -4.16 -11.69 3.69
N HIS A 13 -4.27 -11.90 2.38
CA HIS A 13 -3.91 -13.17 1.74
C HIS A 13 -2.49 -13.17 1.18
N ALA A 14 -1.67 -12.16 1.50
CA ALA A 14 -0.25 -12.19 1.19
C ALA A 14 0.43 -13.41 1.85
N PRO A 15 1.35 -14.09 1.14
CA PRO A 15 2.09 -15.21 1.71
C PRO A 15 2.96 -14.76 2.89
N ASP A 16 3.16 -15.66 3.84
CA ASP A 16 4.06 -15.47 5.00
C ASP A 16 3.77 -14.22 5.85
N LEU A 17 2.49 -13.82 5.95
CA LEU A 17 2.04 -12.63 6.67
C LEU A 17 2.63 -12.51 8.09
N GLU A 18 2.60 -13.60 8.88
CA GLU A 18 3.14 -13.59 10.24
C GLU A 18 4.65 -13.32 10.27
N THR A 19 5.39 -13.88 9.31
CA THR A 19 6.83 -13.63 9.16
C THR A 19 7.09 -12.18 8.79
N ILE A 20 6.32 -11.60 7.87
CA ILE A 20 6.45 -10.19 7.50
C ILE A 20 6.24 -9.30 8.73
N LEU A 21 5.14 -9.50 9.46
CA LEU A 21 4.78 -8.69 10.62
C LEU A 21 5.77 -8.83 11.78
N GLY A 22 6.36 -10.02 11.96
CA GLY A 22 7.35 -10.29 13.01
C GLY A 22 8.74 -9.71 12.76
N ASN A 23 9.06 -9.26 11.53
CA ASN A 23 10.41 -8.84 11.14
C ASN A 23 10.49 -7.38 10.68
N LEU A 24 9.53 -6.55 11.07
CA LEU A 24 9.51 -5.14 10.71
C LEU A 24 10.58 -4.34 11.45
N ARG A 25 11.15 -3.36 10.74
CA ARG A 25 12.04 -2.38 11.37
C ARG A 25 11.25 -1.53 12.37
N PRO A 26 11.89 -1.02 13.44
CA PRO A 26 11.22 -0.20 14.45
C PRO A 26 10.51 1.07 13.93
N GLN A 27 10.90 1.57 12.75
CA GLN A 27 10.32 2.75 12.10
C GLN A 27 9.06 2.44 11.26
N VAL A 28 8.78 1.15 11.02
CA VAL A 28 7.70 0.70 10.15
C VAL A 28 6.52 0.23 10.99
N ARG A 29 5.35 0.85 10.80
CA ARG A 29 4.09 0.37 11.36
C ARG A 29 3.33 -0.44 10.31
N ALA A 30 2.92 -1.66 10.64
CA ALA A 30 2.07 -2.44 9.73
C ALA A 30 0.58 -2.33 10.02
N VAL A 31 -0.21 -2.45 8.95
CA VAL A 31 -1.67 -2.51 8.93
C VAL A 31 -2.08 -3.61 7.95
N VAL A 32 -2.86 -4.57 8.44
CA VAL A 32 -3.44 -5.63 7.59
C VAL A 32 -4.76 -5.10 7.02
N LEU A 33 -4.90 -5.17 5.70
CA LEU A 33 -6.10 -4.69 5.00
C LEU A 33 -7.28 -5.63 5.24
N ASP A 34 -8.47 -5.05 5.33
CA ASP A 34 -9.74 -5.75 5.29
C ASP A 34 -10.03 -6.24 3.86
N ASP A 35 -10.62 -7.43 3.73
CA ASP A 35 -10.88 -8.11 2.45
C ASP A 35 -12.15 -7.63 1.74
N HIS A 36 -13.00 -6.84 2.40
CA HIS A 36 -14.28 -6.39 1.85
C HIS A 36 -14.31 -4.92 1.45
N ARG A 37 -13.34 -4.12 1.90
CA ARG A 37 -13.28 -2.67 1.60
C ARG A 37 -12.18 -2.35 0.59
N PRO A 38 -12.39 -1.40 -0.34
CA PRO A 38 -11.36 -0.99 -1.29
C PRO A 38 -10.05 -0.61 -0.58
N ALA A 39 -8.93 -1.15 -1.06
CA ALA A 39 -7.62 -0.92 -0.44
C ALA A 39 -7.24 0.57 -0.39
N SER A 40 -7.52 1.32 -1.47
CA SER A 40 -7.24 2.77 -1.55
C SER A 40 -7.89 3.53 -0.39
N ARG A 41 -9.18 3.27 -0.16
CA ARG A 41 -9.96 3.90 0.89
C ARG A 41 -9.42 3.58 2.28
N GLN A 42 -9.11 2.31 2.53
CA GLN A 42 -8.57 1.89 3.82
C GLN A 42 -7.21 2.54 4.11
N ILE A 43 -6.34 2.61 3.10
CA ILE A 43 -5.03 3.24 3.22
C ILE A 43 -5.21 4.74 3.47
N ALA A 44 -6.06 5.43 2.69
CA ALA A 44 -6.35 6.85 2.86
C ALA A 44 -6.90 7.18 4.25
N GLU A 45 -7.93 6.46 4.72
CA GLU A 45 -8.51 6.60 6.06
C GLU A 45 -7.47 6.37 7.16
N THR A 46 -6.60 5.37 7.01
CA THR A 46 -5.54 5.08 7.97
C THR A 46 -4.47 6.19 8.03
N LEU A 47 -4.22 6.83 6.89
CA LEU A 47 -3.24 7.90 6.73
C LEU A 47 -3.78 9.28 7.11
N GLU A 48 -5.05 9.38 7.53
CA GLU A 48 -5.57 10.62 8.08
C GLU A 48 -4.73 11.09 9.28
N GLY A 49 -4.32 12.36 9.25
CA GLY A 49 -3.44 12.95 10.27
C GLY A 49 -1.95 12.60 10.16
N TRP A 50 -1.56 11.64 9.32
CA TRP A 50 -0.15 11.37 9.05
C TRP A 50 0.44 12.41 8.10
N ARG A 51 1.69 12.80 8.36
CA ARG A 51 2.46 13.75 7.55
C ARG A 51 3.93 13.36 7.57
N ASP A 52 4.65 13.77 6.53
CA ASP A 52 6.09 13.60 6.40
C ASP A 52 6.53 12.13 6.54
N LEU A 53 5.76 11.19 5.97
CA LEU A 53 6.17 9.80 5.87
C LEU A 53 7.28 9.64 4.82
N ASP A 54 8.30 8.87 5.17
CA ASP A 54 9.38 8.50 4.24
C ASP A 54 8.87 7.48 3.21
N ALA A 55 7.95 6.60 3.61
CA ALA A 55 7.30 5.69 2.69
C ALA A 55 5.94 5.17 3.16
N VAL A 56 5.09 4.87 2.18
CA VAL A 56 3.95 3.96 2.32
C VAL A 56 4.27 2.73 1.50
N HIS A 57 4.25 1.56 2.12
CA HIS A 57 4.47 0.27 1.45
C HIS A 57 3.15 -0.46 1.28
N VAL A 58 2.99 -1.15 0.17
CA VAL A 58 1.84 -2.02 -0.09
C VAL A 58 2.35 -3.39 -0.53
N ILE A 59 2.05 -4.44 0.23
CA ILE A 59 2.32 -5.83 -0.14
C ILE A 59 1.00 -6.48 -0.57
N ALA A 60 0.99 -6.98 -1.80
CA ALA A 60 -0.18 -7.55 -2.45
C ALA A 60 0.24 -8.48 -3.60
N HIS A 61 -0.69 -9.29 -4.11
CA HIS A 61 -0.44 -10.03 -5.35
C HIS A 61 -0.37 -9.07 -6.54
N GLY A 62 0.19 -9.54 -7.64
CA GLY A 62 0.32 -8.73 -8.85
C GLY A 62 0.27 -9.56 -10.12
N SER A 63 0.01 -8.85 -11.21
CA SER A 63 0.12 -9.32 -12.59
C SER A 63 0.44 -8.11 -13.46
N PRO A 64 0.93 -8.27 -14.70
CA PRO A 64 1.20 -7.13 -15.61
C PRO A 64 0.12 -6.03 -15.57
N GLY A 65 0.51 -4.82 -15.16
CA GLY A 65 -0.35 -3.64 -15.06
C GLY A 65 -1.35 -3.61 -13.90
N ARG A 66 -1.26 -4.53 -12.93
CA ARG A 66 -2.25 -4.65 -11.85
C ARG A 66 -1.65 -5.06 -10.51
N VAL A 67 -2.09 -4.38 -9.45
CA VAL A 67 -1.92 -4.80 -8.05
C VAL A 67 -3.23 -5.40 -7.57
N HIS A 68 -3.20 -6.64 -7.08
CA HIS A 68 -4.37 -7.40 -6.65
C HIS A 68 -4.48 -7.43 -5.14
N PHE A 69 -5.64 -6.98 -4.67
CA PHE A 69 -6.10 -7.09 -3.30
C PHE A 69 -7.26 -8.08 -3.26
N THR A 70 -7.56 -8.58 -2.08
CA THR A 70 -8.74 -9.43 -1.89
C THR A 70 -10.04 -8.67 -2.19
N SER A 71 -10.04 -7.35 -1.97
CA SER A 71 -11.19 -6.47 -2.23
C SER A 71 -11.26 -5.90 -3.65
N GLY A 72 -10.37 -6.28 -4.56
CA GLY A 72 -10.33 -5.77 -5.93
C GLY A 72 -8.90 -5.54 -6.44
N ALA A 73 -8.73 -4.68 -7.44
CA ALA A 73 -7.41 -4.40 -7.99
C ALA A 73 -7.20 -2.92 -8.29
N TRP A 74 -5.96 -2.47 -8.20
CA TRP A 74 -5.50 -1.24 -8.85
C TRP A 74 -5.02 -1.58 -10.25
N SER A 75 -5.65 -0.97 -11.25
CA SER A 75 -5.29 -1.05 -12.67
C SER A 75 -5.64 0.26 -13.35
N ILE A 76 -5.24 0.44 -14.61
CA ILE A 76 -5.65 1.61 -15.39
C ILE A 76 -7.17 1.79 -15.46
N ASP A 77 -7.93 0.71 -15.35
CA ASP A 77 -9.40 0.70 -15.39
C ASP A 77 -10.01 1.20 -14.06
N THR A 78 -9.30 1.08 -12.93
CA THR A 78 -9.84 1.33 -11.58
C THR A 78 -9.17 2.50 -10.86
N LEU A 79 -7.98 2.94 -11.30
CA LEU A 79 -7.25 4.03 -10.67
C LEU A 79 -8.02 5.37 -10.72
N GLY A 80 -8.86 5.57 -11.74
CA GLY A 80 -9.72 6.76 -11.84
C GLY A 80 -10.72 6.84 -10.68
N ASP A 81 -11.34 5.71 -10.33
CA ASP A 81 -12.32 5.65 -9.22
C ASP A 81 -11.65 5.85 -7.86
N ALA A 82 -10.37 5.52 -7.74
CA ALA A 82 -9.57 5.65 -6.52
C ALA A 82 -8.75 6.95 -6.45
N ALA A 83 -8.92 7.89 -7.39
CA ALA A 83 -8.03 9.04 -7.54
C ALA A 83 -7.95 9.92 -6.29
N ASP A 84 -9.09 10.20 -5.65
CA ASP A 84 -9.13 11.03 -4.44
C ASP A 84 -8.45 10.36 -3.24
N ASP A 85 -8.65 9.05 -3.09
CA ASP A 85 -7.98 8.24 -2.06
C ASP A 85 -6.47 8.22 -2.29
N LEU A 86 -6.02 7.98 -3.53
CA LEU A 86 -4.59 7.96 -3.89
C LEU A 86 -3.95 9.34 -3.69
N ALA A 87 -4.66 10.42 -4.00
CA ALA A 87 -4.20 11.76 -3.70
C ALA A 87 -4.09 12.00 -2.18
N ALA A 88 -5.00 11.45 -1.38
CA ALA A 88 -4.91 11.51 0.09
C ALA A 88 -3.69 10.77 0.63
N ILE A 89 -3.38 9.59 0.07
CA ILE A 89 -2.17 8.82 0.38
C ILE A 89 -0.92 9.66 0.07
N GLY A 90 -0.88 10.29 -1.11
CA GLY A 90 0.22 11.18 -1.50
C GLY A 90 0.42 12.35 -0.54
N ARG A 91 -0.65 12.93 0.02
CA ARG A 91 -0.55 14.03 1.02
C ARG A 91 0.05 13.60 2.37
N ALA A 92 0.11 12.32 2.67
CA ALA A 92 0.73 11.81 3.88
C ALA A 92 2.26 11.64 3.74
N LEU A 93 2.74 11.50 2.51
CA LEU A 93 4.16 11.37 2.20
C LEU A 93 4.90 12.70 2.35
N SER A 94 6.18 12.63 2.67
CA SER A 94 7.10 13.77 2.57
C SER A 94 7.37 14.11 1.09
N ALA A 95 8.08 15.22 0.84
CA ALA A 95 8.44 15.62 -0.53
C ALA A 95 9.29 14.58 -1.26
N ASP A 96 10.10 13.81 -0.52
CA ASP A 96 10.94 12.74 -1.02
C ASP A 96 10.37 11.34 -0.68
N GLY A 97 9.12 11.29 -0.22
CA GLY A 97 8.47 10.08 0.26
C GLY A 97 7.90 9.23 -0.88
N ASP A 98 8.00 7.91 -0.74
CA ASP A 98 7.59 6.97 -1.79
C ASP A 98 6.31 6.19 -1.44
N LEU A 99 5.46 5.95 -2.44
CA LEU A 99 4.53 4.81 -2.42
C LEU A 99 5.20 3.60 -3.08
N ARG A 100 5.53 2.58 -2.29
CA ARG A 100 6.25 1.38 -2.74
C ARG A 100 5.32 0.18 -2.87
N LEU A 101 5.27 -0.39 -4.07
CA LEU A 101 4.45 -1.57 -4.38
C LEU A 101 5.32 -2.82 -4.40
N TRP A 102 5.04 -3.74 -3.48
CA TRP A 102 5.64 -5.07 -3.40
C TRP A 102 4.64 -6.07 -3.95
N SER A 103 4.65 -6.24 -5.27
CA SER A 103 3.70 -7.09 -5.98
C SER A 103 4.36 -7.78 -7.17
N CYS A 104 3.98 -9.05 -7.40
CA CYS A 104 4.58 -9.85 -8.46
C CYS A 104 4.20 -9.32 -9.85
N GLU A 105 5.15 -9.25 -10.78
CA GLU A 105 4.89 -8.97 -12.19
C GLU A 105 4.13 -7.67 -12.54
N THR A 106 3.82 -6.79 -11.57
CA THR A 106 3.01 -5.58 -11.81
C THR A 106 3.63 -4.69 -12.89
N GLY A 107 4.94 -4.46 -12.83
CA GLY A 107 5.67 -3.67 -13.84
C GLY A 107 6.13 -4.46 -15.07
N LYS A 108 5.61 -5.68 -15.31
CA LYS A 108 6.09 -6.53 -16.40
C LYS A 108 5.40 -6.23 -17.72
N GLY A 109 6.20 -6.02 -18.76
CA GLY A 109 5.71 -5.85 -20.14
C GLY A 109 4.99 -4.52 -20.35
N ARG A 110 4.37 -4.34 -21.52
CA ARG A 110 3.81 -3.04 -21.94
C ARG A 110 2.63 -2.54 -21.07
N ALA A 111 1.96 -3.45 -20.39
CA ALA A 111 0.82 -3.09 -19.53
C ALA A 111 1.26 -2.61 -18.14
N GLY A 112 2.48 -2.96 -17.72
CA GLY A 112 3.07 -2.57 -16.45
C GLY A 112 3.79 -1.24 -16.48
#